data_AF-A0AAW0G0H8-F1
#
_entry.id   AF-A0AAW0G0H8-F1
#
_cell.length_a   1.000
_cell.length_b   1.000
_cell.length_c   1.000
_cell.angle_alpha   90.00
_cell.angle_beta   90.00
_cell.angle_gamma   90.00
#
_symmetry.space_group_name_H-M   'P 1'
#
loop_
_entity.id
_entity.type
_entity.pdbx_description
1 polymer ?
#
loop_
_entity_poly.entity_id
_entity_poly.type
_entity_poly.pdbx_seq_one_letter_code
_entity_poly.pdbx_strand_id
1 'polypeptide(L)'
;MIGMNTTAGSFSLLNSIVTGEAGVVKRLRQAGAIILGKSNLSEFAHGRGNLASGWSGRGGQCTNAYFPKADPCGSSSGSAVAASIGLATVTLGSDTSGSITCPAGNNNLVGIRPTVGLTSRAGVIPISEHQDTIGPLTRSVSDAAIVLSIISGPDLNDNYTQAQPSPVP
;
A
#
# COMPACT_ATOMS: atom_id res chain seq x y z
N MET A 1 8.28 2.47 8.15
CA MET A 1 7.80 3.19 9.35
C MET A 1 8.77 2.90 10.46
N ILE A 2 9.30 3.93 11.11
CA ILE A 2 10.20 3.73 12.24
C ILE A 2 9.38 3.19 13.42
N GLY A 3 9.91 2.19 14.14
CA GLY A 3 9.24 1.56 15.28
C GLY A 3 8.27 0.41 14.94
N MET A 4 8.08 0.08 13.66
CA MET A 4 7.30 -1.09 13.22
C MET A 4 8.06 -1.92 12.19
N ASN A 5 7.96 -3.24 12.30
CA ASN A 5 8.54 -4.17 11.34
C ASN A 5 7.94 -4.00 9.93
N THR A 6 8.80 -3.94 8.91
CA THR A 6 8.40 -3.90 7.50
C THR A 6 8.84 -5.19 6.82
N THR A 7 7.93 -6.17 6.73
CA THR A 7 8.34 -7.56 6.48
C THR A 7 7.90 -8.16 5.15
N ALA A 8 7.13 -7.43 4.34
CA ALA A 8 6.44 -7.96 3.15
C ALA A 8 5.68 -9.28 3.42
N GLY A 9 5.18 -9.47 4.65
CA GLY A 9 4.48 -10.70 5.06
C GLY A 9 5.39 -11.87 5.44
N SER A 10 6.71 -11.77 5.22
CA SER A 10 7.67 -12.85 5.47
C SER A 10 8.26 -12.82 6.88
N PHE A 11 8.56 -14.00 7.43
CA PHE A 11 9.37 -14.11 8.66
C PHE A 11 10.84 -13.75 8.44
N SER A 12 11.36 -13.84 7.21
CA SER A 12 12.77 -13.54 6.91
C SER A 12 13.16 -12.08 7.16
N LEU A 13 12.18 -11.18 7.17
CA LEU A 13 12.36 -9.75 7.40
C LEU A 13 11.90 -9.32 8.79
N LEU A 14 11.52 -10.27 9.65
CA LEU A 14 11.17 -9.97 11.03
C LEU A 14 12.41 -9.41 11.76
N ASN A 15 12.22 -8.30 12.47
CA ASN A 15 13.26 -7.54 13.16
C ASN A 15 14.30 -6.89 12.24
N SER A 16 14.02 -6.80 10.94
CA SER A 16 14.85 -6.02 10.02
C SER A 16 14.84 -4.53 10.42
N ILE A 17 16.03 -3.94 10.50
CA ILE A 17 16.22 -2.54 10.88
C ILE A 17 16.03 -1.69 9.63
N VAL A 18 14.94 -0.91 9.60
CA VAL A 18 14.72 0.10 8.56
C VAL A 18 15.46 1.39 8.91
N THR A 19 16.25 1.91 7.99
CA THR A 19 17.09 3.10 8.20
C THR A 19 16.31 4.42 8.17
N GLY A 20 15.06 4.39 7.69
CA GLY A 20 14.21 5.57 7.58
C GLY A 20 12.75 5.27 7.30
N GLU A 21 11.96 6.32 7.22
CA GLU A 21 10.55 6.23 6.82
C GLU A 21 10.39 6.31 5.30
N ALA A 22 9.39 5.61 4.78
CA ALA A 22 9.00 5.73 3.39
C ALA A 22 8.51 7.15 3.08
N GLY A 23 8.79 7.67 1.88
CA GLY A 23 8.46 9.04 1.51
C GLY A 23 6.98 9.39 1.70
N VAL A 24 6.08 8.51 1.28
CA VAL A 24 4.62 8.64 1.46
C VAL A 24 4.18 8.66 2.91
N VAL A 25 4.83 7.87 3.78
CA VAL A 25 4.53 7.83 5.22
C VAL A 25 4.99 9.12 5.89
N LYS A 26 6.18 9.62 5.51
CA LYS A 26 6.71 10.89 6.00
C LYS A 26 5.75 12.03 5.69
N ARG A 27 5.23 12.11 4.45
CA ARG A 27 4.25 13.12 4.04
C ARG A 27 2.95 13.03 4.84
N LEU A 28 2.39 11.83 5.00
CA LEU A 28 1.20 11.63 5.83
C LEU A 28 1.40 12.10 7.27
N ARG A 29 2.53 11.74 7.88
CA ARG A 29 2.86 12.17 9.25
C ARG A 29 3.00 13.69 9.34
N GLN A 30 3.66 14.32 8.37
CA GLN A 30 3.81 15.78 8.30
C GLN A 30 2.47 16.50 8.12
N ALA A 31 1.51 15.88 7.43
CA ALA A 31 0.13 16.35 7.31
C ALA A 31 -0.73 16.09 8.57
N GLY A 32 -0.14 15.53 9.64
CA GLY A 32 -0.83 15.27 10.91
C GLY A 32 -1.54 13.92 11.00
N ALA A 33 -1.33 13.00 10.05
CA ALA A 33 -1.95 11.68 10.11
C ALA A 33 -1.35 10.81 11.24
N ILE A 34 -2.22 10.15 11.98
CA ILE A 34 -1.84 9.14 12.98
C ILE A 34 -1.72 7.79 12.27
N ILE A 35 -0.55 7.15 12.37
CA ILE A 35 -0.35 5.86 11.72
C ILE A 35 -0.64 4.72 12.69
N LEU A 36 -1.77 4.04 12.48
CA LEU A 36 -2.27 2.98 13.37
C LEU A 36 -1.43 1.70 13.35
N GLY A 37 -0.90 1.31 12.18
CA GLY A 37 -0.23 0.03 12.05
C GLY A 37 0.12 -0.39 10.63
N LYS A 38 0.37 -1.69 10.45
CA LYS A 38 0.64 -2.36 9.17
C LYS A 38 -0.46 -3.37 8.90
N SER A 39 -1.00 -3.38 7.69
CA SER A 39 -1.91 -4.40 7.19
C SER A 39 -1.16 -5.65 6.72
N ASN A 40 -1.85 -6.80 6.69
CA ASN A 40 -1.37 -8.00 6.01
C ASN A 40 -1.40 -7.81 4.48
N LEU A 41 -0.66 -8.63 3.75
CA LEU A 41 -0.59 -8.65 2.29
C LEU A 41 -0.40 -10.07 1.76
N SER A 42 -0.54 -10.26 0.45
CA SER A 42 0.04 -11.44 -0.22
C SER A 42 1.57 -11.39 -0.08
N GLU A 43 2.21 -12.43 0.46
CA GLU A 43 3.66 -12.42 0.77
C GLU A 43 4.52 -11.98 -0.42
N PHE A 44 5.50 -11.10 -0.15
CA PHE A 44 6.34 -10.42 -1.16
C PHE A 44 5.52 -9.82 -2.30
N ALA A 45 4.43 -9.13 -1.97
CA ALA A 45 3.52 -8.52 -2.94
C ALA A 45 3.05 -9.49 -4.03
N HIS A 46 2.86 -10.77 -3.67
CA HIS A 46 2.50 -11.87 -4.58
C HIS A 46 3.63 -12.30 -5.55
N GLY A 47 4.87 -11.87 -5.33
CA GLY A 47 6.05 -12.26 -6.11
C GLY A 47 6.73 -13.57 -5.67
N ARG A 48 6.21 -14.25 -4.64
CA ARG A 48 6.83 -15.47 -4.08
C ARG A 48 6.47 -16.77 -4.81
N GLY A 49 5.47 -16.76 -5.69
CA GLY A 49 4.97 -17.93 -6.41
C GLY A 49 3.46 -18.11 -6.28
N ASN A 50 2.96 -19.32 -6.59
CA ASN A 50 1.53 -19.60 -6.63
C ASN A 50 0.95 -19.85 -5.23
N LEU A 51 0.40 -18.81 -4.61
CA LEU A 51 -0.15 -18.82 -3.26
C LEU A 51 -1.50 -18.13 -3.24
N ALA A 52 -2.32 -18.44 -2.25
CA ALA A 52 -3.59 -17.75 -2.07
C ALA A 52 -3.38 -16.24 -1.88
N SER A 53 -4.19 -15.43 -2.57
CA SER A 53 -4.27 -14.00 -2.36
C SER A 53 -4.56 -13.67 -0.89
N GLY A 54 -3.84 -12.70 -0.34
CA GLY A 54 -3.95 -12.29 1.06
C GLY A 54 -3.32 -13.23 2.09
N TRP A 55 -2.65 -14.29 1.65
CA TRP A 55 -1.84 -15.12 2.52
C TRP A 55 -0.42 -14.55 2.69
N SER A 56 0.08 -14.55 3.93
CA SER A 56 1.51 -14.47 4.19
C SER A 56 1.95 -15.38 5.33
N GLY A 57 3.23 -15.76 5.36
CA GLY A 57 3.77 -16.62 6.40
C GLY A 57 3.61 -16.00 7.79
N ARG A 58 3.86 -14.69 7.91
CA ARG A 58 3.75 -13.96 9.18
C ARG A 58 2.31 -13.57 9.53
N GLY A 59 1.52 -13.15 8.55
CA GLY A 59 0.19 -12.58 8.78
C GLY A 59 -0.96 -13.57 8.67
N GLY A 60 -0.69 -14.81 8.22
CA GLY A 60 -1.73 -15.79 7.93
C GLY A 60 -2.59 -15.38 6.74
N GLN A 61 -3.78 -15.97 6.66
CA GLN A 61 -4.76 -15.72 5.59
C GLN A 61 -5.67 -14.54 5.93
N CYS A 62 -5.59 -13.47 5.14
CA CYS A 62 -6.62 -12.44 5.09
C CYS A 62 -7.80 -12.94 4.24
N THR A 63 -9.04 -12.70 4.65
CA THR A 63 -10.24 -13.06 3.87
C THR A 63 -11.07 -11.84 3.55
N ASN A 64 -11.85 -11.91 2.48
CA ASN A 64 -12.73 -10.83 2.02
C ASN A 64 -13.66 -10.30 3.15
N ALA A 65 -13.95 -9.00 3.10
CA ALA A 65 -14.81 -8.31 4.08
C ALA A 65 -16.31 -8.69 4.01
N TYR A 66 -16.81 -9.11 2.84
CA TYR A 66 -18.24 -9.28 2.57
C TYR A 66 -18.71 -10.73 2.53
N PHE A 67 -17.82 -11.68 2.22
CA PHE A 67 -18.18 -13.09 2.21
C PHE A 67 -17.14 -13.94 2.95
N PRO A 68 -17.55 -14.77 3.93
CA PRO A 68 -16.64 -15.59 4.70
C PRO A 68 -15.73 -16.45 3.80
N LYS A 69 -14.42 -16.38 4.03
CA LYS A 69 -13.38 -17.13 3.29
C LYS A 69 -13.31 -16.85 1.77
N ALA A 70 -14.02 -15.85 1.26
CA ALA A 70 -13.83 -15.43 -0.12
C ALA A 70 -12.45 -14.75 -0.30
N ASP A 71 -12.01 -14.75 -1.55
CA ASP A 71 -10.75 -14.13 -1.97
C ASP A 71 -10.81 -12.60 -1.78
N PRO A 72 -9.95 -11.99 -0.93
CA PRO A 72 -9.85 -10.54 -0.84
C PRO A 72 -9.13 -9.90 -2.05
N CYS A 73 -8.66 -10.70 -3.01
CA CYS A 73 -7.62 -10.37 -3.98
C CYS A 73 -6.34 -9.88 -3.29
N GLY A 74 -5.42 -9.28 -4.03
CA GLY A 74 -4.15 -8.83 -3.49
C GLY A 74 -3.29 -8.11 -4.53
N SER A 75 -2.08 -7.69 -4.16
CA SER A 75 -1.41 -8.00 -2.88
C SER A 75 -1.83 -7.13 -1.69
N SER A 76 -2.44 -5.95 -1.90
CA SER A 76 -2.87 -5.03 -0.80
C SER A 76 -4.15 -5.48 -0.08
N SER A 77 -4.29 -6.78 0.17
CA SER A 77 -5.47 -7.44 0.73
C SER A 77 -5.88 -6.90 2.10
N GLY A 78 -4.95 -6.82 3.06
CA GLY A 78 -5.24 -6.35 4.40
C GLY A 78 -5.58 -4.86 4.43
N SER A 79 -5.00 -4.04 3.55
CA SER A 79 -5.37 -2.62 3.42
C SER A 79 -6.81 -2.48 2.94
N ALA A 80 -7.18 -3.21 1.89
CA ALA A 80 -8.54 -3.21 1.39
C ALA A 80 -9.55 -3.71 2.44
N VAL A 81 -9.28 -4.84 3.08
CA VAL A 81 -10.18 -5.36 4.13
C VAL A 81 -10.29 -4.36 5.28
N ALA A 82 -9.17 -3.85 5.81
CA ALA A 82 -9.18 -2.92 6.94
C ALA A 82 -9.95 -1.61 6.65
N ALA A 83 -9.78 -1.03 5.45
CA ALA A 83 -10.55 0.14 5.05
C ALA A 83 -12.04 -0.19 4.87
N SER A 84 -12.37 -1.37 4.33
CA SER A 84 -13.76 -1.78 4.09
C SER A 84 -14.55 -1.94 5.39
N ILE A 85 -13.98 -2.63 6.38
CA ILE A 85 -14.64 -2.87 7.68
C ILE A 85 -14.43 -1.74 8.72
N GLY A 86 -13.86 -0.60 8.30
CA GLY A 86 -13.74 0.58 9.16
C GLY A 86 -12.66 0.54 10.25
N LEU A 87 -11.65 -0.35 10.14
CA LEU A 87 -10.52 -0.38 11.08
C LEU A 87 -9.59 0.83 10.95
N ALA A 88 -9.61 1.49 9.79
CA ALA A 88 -8.91 2.74 9.54
C ALA A 88 -9.76 3.68 8.68
N THR A 89 -9.56 4.99 8.83
CA THR A 89 -10.18 6.01 7.98
C THR A 89 -9.72 5.85 6.54
N VAL A 90 -8.41 5.71 6.33
CA VAL A 90 -7.77 5.53 5.03
C VAL A 90 -6.64 4.51 5.15
N THR A 91 -6.31 3.84 4.05
CA THR A 91 -5.16 2.93 3.97
C THR A 91 -4.36 3.19 2.70
N LEU A 92 -3.11 2.72 2.68
CA LEU A 92 -2.28 2.71 1.48
C LEU A 92 -2.08 1.28 0.99
N GLY A 93 -1.90 1.12 -0.31
CA GLY A 93 -1.44 -0.09 -0.97
C GLY A 93 -0.33 0.21 -1.97
N SER A 94 0.36 -0.83 -2.42
CA SER A 94 1.32 -0.77 -3.52
C SER A 94 0.78 -1.55 -4.72
N ASP A 95 1.00 -1.05 -5.92
CA ASP A 95 0.55 -1.68 -7.15
C ASP A 95 1.68 -1.85 -8.15
N THR A 96 1.98 -3.11 -8.49
CA THR A 96 2.81 -3.47 -9.64
C THR A 96 1.91 -3.81 -10.83
N SER A 97 0.93 -4.69 -10.62
CA SER A 97 -0.09 -5.11 -11.59
C SER A 97 -1.37 -5.53 -10.86
N GLY A 98 -2.27 -4.58 -10.62
CA GLY A 98 -3.59 -4.81 -10.03
C GLY A 98 -3.62 -4.87 -8.49
N SER A 99 -2.48 -4.72 -7.82
CA SER A 99 -2.38 -4.91 -6.36
C SER A 99 -3.04 -3.84 -5.49
N ILE A 100 -3.58 -2.77 -6.08
CA ILE A 100 -4.49 -1.80 -5.46
C ILE A 100 -5.91 -1.99 -6.02
N THR A 101 -6.06 -2.00 -7.36
CA THR A 101 -7.37 -1.98 -8.00
C THR A 101 -8.16 -3.27 -7.81
N CYS A 102 -7.51 -4.43 -7.87
CA CYS A 102 -8.17 -5.72 -7.65
C CYS A 102 -8.70 -5.88 -6.21
N PRO A 103 -7.89 -5.71 -5.14
CA PRO A 103 -8.41 -5.82 -3.78
C PRO A 103 -9.41 -4.70 -3.44
N ALA A 104 -9.32 -3.52 -4.06
CA ALA A 104 -10.37 -2.51 -3.93
C ALA A 104 -11.71 -2.99 -4.53
N GLY A 105 -11.70 -3.55 -5.74
CA GLY A 105 -12.89 -4.11 -6.38
C GLY A 105 -13.52 -5.26 -5.59
N ASN A 106 -12.70 -6.18 -5.07
CA ASN A 106 -13.19 -7.32 -4.30
C ASN A 106 -13.76 -6.91 -2.93
N ASN A 107 -13.33 -5.79 -2.36
CA ASN A 107 -13.74 -5.35 -1.02
C ASN A 107 -14.52 -4.03 -1.04
N ASN A 108 -15.19 -3.71 -2.15
CA ASN A 108 -16.10 -2.57 -2.29
C ASN A 108 -15.47 -1.24 -1.82
N LEU A 109 -14.33 -0.90 -2.39
CA LEU A 109 -13.59 0.32 -2.10
C LEU A 109 -13.22 1.08 -3.36
N VAL A 110 -12.85 2.35 -3.15
CA VAL A 110 -12.11 3.14 -4.13
C VAL A 110 -10.62 2.85 -3.93
N GLY A 111 -9.96 2.39 -5.00
CA GLY A 111 -8.51 2.22 -5.06
C GLY A 111 -7.93 3.00 -6.23
N ILE A 112 -6.99 3.90 -5.97
CA ILE A 112 -6.31 4.67 -7.02
C ILE A 112 -4.91 4.11 -7.22
N ARG A 113 -4.62 3.59 -8.41
CA ARG A 113 -3.26 3.34 -8.88
C ARG A 113 -2.78 4.58 -9.63
N PRO A 114 -1.88 5.39 -9.06
CA PRO A 114 -1.42 6.59 -9.75
C PRO A 114 -0.35 6.29 -10.81
N THR A 115 -0.08 7.27 -11.67
CA THR A 115 1.05 7.23 -12.61
C THR A 115 2.34 6.88 -11.86
N VAL A 116 3.17 6.00 -12.42
CA VAL A 116 4.48 5.67 -11.85
C VAL A 116 5.32 6.95 -11.77
N GLY A 117 5.77 7.29 -10.57
CA GLY A 117 6.45 8.55 -10.28
C GLY A 117 5.56 9.65 -9.71
N LEU A 118 4.22 9.49 -9.65
CA LEU A 118 3.38 10.50 -8.98
C LEU A 118 3.66 10.57 -7.47
N THR A 119 3.86 9.40 -6.86
CA THR A 119 4.12 9.21 -5.43
C THR A 119 5.46 8.51 -5.23
N SER A 120 6.20 8.89 -4.19
CA SER A 120 7.48 8.25 -3.87
C SER A 120 7.33 6.77 -3.49
N ARG A 121 8.24 5.94 -4.00
CA ARG A 121 8.38 4.52 -3.68
C ARG A 121 9.55 4.26 -2.73
N ALA A 122 10.30 5.31 -2.36
CA ALA A 122 11.41 5.21 -1.44
C ALA A 122 10.94 4.63 -0.09
N GLY A 123 11.68 3.63 0.42
CA GLY A 123 11.36 2.94 1.66
C GLY A 123 10.22 1.92 1.58
N VAL A 124 9.79 1.55 0.37
CA VAL A 124 8.86 0.44 0.09
C VAL A 124 9.65 -0.75 -0.47
N ILE A 125 9.32 -1.97 -0.04
CA ILE A 125 9.94 -3.19 -0.59
C ILE A 125 9.45 -3.36 -2.04
N PRO A 126 10.34 -3.37 -3.05
CA PRO A 126 9.95 -3.30 -4.44
C PRO A 126 9.62 -4.68 -5.04
N ILE A 127 8.91 -4.67 -6.16
CA ILE A 127 8.84 -5.75 -7.15
C ILE A 127 9.40 -5.28 -8.48
N SER A 128 8.94 -4.13 -8.99
CA SER A 128 9.35 -3.59 -10.29
C SER A 128 9.49 -2.09 -10.25
N GLU A 129 10.71 -1.60 -10.43
CA GLU A 129 10.98 -0.16 -10.51
C GLU A 129 10.28 0.55 -11.67
N HIS A 130 9.80 -0.18 -12.68
CA HIS A 130 9.11 0.40 -13.83
C HIS A 130 7.59 0.47 -13.63
N GLN A 131 7.04 -0.26 -12.67
CA GLN A 131 5.58 -0.45 -12.55
C GLN A 131 5.04 -0.13 -11.16
N ASP A 132 5.87 -0.26 -10.13
CA ASP A 132 5.48 -0.05 -8.75
C ASP A 132 5.04 1.40 -8.53
N THR A 133 3.94 1.54 -7.81
CA THR A 133 3.39 2.83 -7.41
C THR A 133 2.60 2.67 -6.12
N ILE A 134 2.45 3.74 -5.34
CA ILE A 134 1.78 3.71 -4.04
C ILE A 134 0.51 4.53 -4.13
N GLY A 135 -0.59 3.99 -3.66
CA GLY A 135 -1.88 4.66 -3.79
C GLY A 135 -2.84 4.38 -2.64
N PRO A 136 -3.87 5.23 -2.50
CA PRO A 136 -4.88 5.09 -1.46
C PRO A 136 -5.88 3.97 -1.77
N LEU A 137 -6.31 3.27 -0.71
CA LEU A 137 -7.54 2.47 -0.67
C LEU A 137 -8.46 3.05 0.41
N THR A 138 -9.64 3.49 0.00
CA THR A 138 -10.58 4.26 0.85
C THR A 138 -12.03 3.96 0.49
N ARG A 139 -12.96 4.36 1.37
CA ARG A 139 -14.41 4.14 1.17
C ARG A 139 -15.07 5.19 0.27
N SER A 140 -14.39 6.29 -0.04
CA SER A 140 -14.94 7.38 -0.86
C SER A 140 -13.89 7.96 -1.80
N VAL A 141 -14.33 8.46 -2.96
CA VAL A 141 -13.43 9.13 -3.92
C VAL A 141 -12.81 10.38 -3.32
N SER A 142 -13.56 11.10 -2.47
CA SER A 142 -13.08 12.29 -1.78
C SER A 142 -11.90 11.98 -0.85
N ASP A 143 -11.99 10.93 -0.04
CA ASP A 143 -10.88 10.50 0.82
C ASP A 143 -9.67 10.05 0.00
N ALA A 144 -9.91 9.32 -1.10
CA ALA A 144 -8.84 8.90 -2.01
C ALA A 144 -8.10 10.11 -2.60
N ALA A 145 -8.83 11.13 -3.05
CA ALA A 145 -8.27 12.35 -3.61
C ALA A 145 -7.46 13.13 -2.55
N ILE A 146 -8.00 13.31 -1.35
CA ILE A 146 -7.31 14.01 -0.24
C ILE A 146 -5.98 13.30 0.08
N VAL A 147 -6.02 11.97 0.25
CA VAL A 147 -4.80 11.20 0.55
C VAL A 147 -3.80 11.29 -0.58
N LEU A 148 -4.25 11.17 -1.83
CA LEU A 148 -3.38 11.24 -3.00
C LEU A 148 -2.66 12.59 -3.09
N SER A 149 -3.36 13.71 -2.90
CA SER A 149 -2.74 15.05 -2.88
C SER A 149 -1.71 15.20 -1.75
N ILE A 150 -1.92 14.57 -0.59
CA ILE A 150 -0.94 14.59 0.51
C ILE A 150 0.33 13.81 0.15
N ILE A 151 0.19 12.64 -0.49
CA ILE A 151 1.33 11.75 -0.74
C ILE A 151 2.05 11.99 -2.08
N SER A 152 1.50 12.85 -2.95
CA SER A 152 2.06 13.15 -4.28
C SER A 152 3.24 14.13 -4.22
N GLY A 153 4.13 14.05 -5.20
CA GLY A 153 5.21 15.01 -5.44
C GLY A 153 6.63 14.45 -5.40
N PRO A 154 7.64 15.31 -5.64
CA PRO A 154 9.03 14.90 -5.83
C PRO A 154 9.71 14.43 -4.54
N ASP A 155 10.51 13.38 -4.65
CA ASP A 155 11.37 12.82 -3.60
C ASP A 155 12.74 12.52 -4.20
N LEU A 156 13.81 13.05 -3.59
CA LEU A 156 15.18 12.88 -4.06
C LEU A 156 15.65 11.42 -3.98
N ASN A 157 14.97 10.59 -3.18
CA ASN A 157 15.26 9.16 -3.05
C ASN A 157 14.50 8.29 -4.07
N ASP A 158 13.75 8.91 -4.99
CA ASP A 158 13.02 8.24 -6.04
C ASP A 158 13.09 9.04 -7.36
N ASN A 159 13.96 8.59 -8.27
CA ASN A 159 14.22 9.25 -9.55
C ASN A 159 12.98 9.38 -10.44
N TYR A 160 11.97 8.51 -10.34
CA TYR A 160 10.76 8.63 -11.16
C TYR A 160 9.93 9.84 -10.78
N THR A 161 9.98 10.24 -9.50
CA THR A 161 9.27 11.44 -9.04
C THR A 161 9.92 12.73 -9.52
N GLN A 162 11.18 12.67 -9.98
CA GLN A 162 11.85 13.83 -10.57
C GLN A 162 11.42 14.10 -12.02
N ALA A 163 10.77 13.12 -12.66
CA ALA A 163 10.26 13.24 -14.03
C ALA A 163 8.81 13.78 -14.10
N GLN A 164 8.21 14.16 -12.97
CA GLN A 164 6.85 14.64 -12.92
C GLN A 164 6.71 15.99 -13.64
N PRO A 165 5.73 16.16 -14.54
CA PRO A 165 5.42 17.48 -15.08
C PRO A 165 4.84 18.38 -13.98
N SER A 166 5.13 19.68 -14.06
CA SER A 166 4.53 20.69 -13.18
C SER A 166 3.22 21.23 -13.77
N PRO A 167 2.19 21.53 -12.95
CA PRO A 167 2.13 21.34 -11.51
C PRO A 167 1.81 19.88 -11.12
N VAL A 168 2.32 19.43 -9.96
CA VAL A 168 1.87 18.19 -9.34
C VAL A 168 0.53 18.47 -8.61
N PRO A 169 -0.50 17.63 -8.81
CA PRO A 169 -1.81 17.78 -8.16
C PRO A 169 -1.78 17.49 -6.64
#